data_AF-A0A3M1C3A6-F1
#
_entry.id   AF-A0A3M1C3A6-F1
#
_cell.length_a   1.000
_cell.length_b   1.000
_cell.length_c   1.000
_cell.angle_alpha   90.00
_cell.angle_beta   90.00
_cell.angle_gamma   90.00
#
_symmetry.space_group_name_H-M   'P 1'
#
loop_
_entity.id
_entity.type
_entity.pdbx_description
1 polymer ?
#
loop_
_entity_poly.entity_id
_entity_poly.type
_entity_poly.pdbx_seq_one_letter_code
_entity_poly.pdbx_strand_id
1 'polypeptide(L)'
;MKNYLTALLALSFMMSCAAPKKIGSYSNLTQEDYEKLVQKWTRSEKKYSGLYNVYQVSATLMTSKLRFAVLDKMKEIKQWDPLRLEKERKKILSENNSISKVYLSLFTPEKSHNDLVEPNSIWTVYLEYKGQKYPAKIKKTHLKFIEIKSILPHHTRWSKAYMLTFEVPMSQLESDSPRLVLSSFLGKTVLVF
;
A
#
# COMPACT_ATOMS: atom_id res chain seq x y z
N MET A 1 36.50 -61.00 4.45
CA MET A 1 35.05 -60.92 4.19
C MET A 1 34.37 -60.45 5.46
N LYS A 2 33.49 -59.43 5.36
CA LYS A 2 32.89 -58.63 6.47
C LYS A 2 33.92 -57.69 7.10
N ASN A 3 33.89 -56.37 6.85
CA ASN A 3 33.01 -55.42 7.54
C ASN A 3 32.94 -54.06 6.80
N TYR A 4 32.56 -54.01 5.53
CA TYR A 4 32.33 -52.73 4.80
C TYR A 4 30.92 -52.13 5.04
N LEU A 5 30.19 -52.63 6.05
CA LEU A 5 28.76 -52.35 6.24
C LEU A 5 28.46 -51.22 7.24
N THR A 6 29.44 -50.37 7.57
CA THR A 6 29.26 -49.27 8.54
C THR A 6 29.45 -47.86 7.96
N ALA A 7 29.72 -47.73 6.66
CA ALA A 7 29.98 -46.43 6.04
C ALA A 7 28.77 -45.79 5.31
N LEU A 8 27.58 -46.41 5.35
CA LEU A 8 26.41 -45.96 4.58
C LEU A 8 25.29 -45.32 5.42
N LEU A 9 25.58 -44.90 6.66
CA LEU A 9 24.59 -44.35 7.60
C LEU A 9 24.88 -42.92 8.06
N ALA A 10 25.63 -42.14 7.28
CA ALA A 10 26.07 -40.79 7.65
C ALA A 10 25.70 -39.68 6.66
N LEU A 11 24.81 -39.94 5.69
CA LEU A 11 24.59 -39.01 4.58
C LEU A 11 23.13 -38.87 4.15
N SER A 12 22.22 -38.50 5.06
CA SER A 12 20.87 -38.05 4.67
C SER A 12 20.09 -37.40 5.82
N PHE A 13 20.65 -36.35 6.42
CA PHE A 13 19.85 -35.44 7.27
C PHE A 13 20.31 -33.99 7.14
N MET A 14 20.49 -33.51 5.90
CA MET A 14 20.42 -32.07 5.64
C MET A 14 18.98 -31.71 5.27
N MET A 15 18.09 -31.82 6.27
CA MET A 15 16.84 -31.06 6.27
C MET A 15 17.24 -29.59 6.20
N SER A 16 17.13 -29.04 5.00
CA SER A 16 17.21 -27.62 4.72
C SER A 16 16.16 -26.91 5.56
N CYS A 17 16.56 -26.49 6.76
CA CYS A 17 15.83 -25.52 7.53
C CYS A 17 16.06 -24.18 6.82
N ALA A 18 15.28 -23.93 5.78
CA ALA A 18 15.16 -22.62 5.17
C ALA A 18 14.62 -21.69 6.27
N ALA A 19 15.54 -21.06 7.01
CA ALA A 19 15.20 -20.11 8.05
C ALA A 19 14.27 -19.06 7.42
N PRO A 20 13.03 -18.89 7.92
CA PRO A 20 12.16 -17.87 7.38
C PRO A 20 12.87 -16.54 7.59
N LYS A 21 13.15 -15.86 6.47
CA LYS A 21 13.75 -14.52 6.47
C LYS A 21 12.97 -13.69 7.49
N LYS A 22 13.60 -13.29 8.60
CA LYS A 22 12.94 -12.51 9.65
C LYS A 22 12.38 -11.26 9.01
N ILE A 23 11.06 -11.24 8.78
CA ILE A 23 10.33 -10.05 8.37
C ILE A 23 10.43 -9.11 9.56
N GLY A 24 11.17 -8.01 9.37
CA GLY A 24 11.46 -7.05 10.44
C GLY A 24 10.19 -6.67 11.19
N SER A 25 10.25 -6.76 12.52
CA SER A 25 9.22 -6.17 13.37
C SER A 25 9.37 -4.65 13.28
N TYR A 26 8.30 -3.95 12.89
CA TYR A 26 8.24 -2.48 12.90
C TYR A 26 7.58 -1.97 14.18
N SER A 27 7.38 -2.84 15.16
CA SER A 27 6.80 -2.58 16.50
C SER A 27 7.51 -1.50 17.33
N ASN A 28 8.67 -1.03 16.90
CA ASN A 28 9.45 -0.02 17.63
C ASN A 28 9.49 1.33 16.91
N LEU A 29 8.70 1.53 15.84
CA LEU A 29 8.61 2.83 15.20
C LEU A 29 7.91 3.80 16.15
N THR A 30 8.57 4.91 16.46
CA THR A 30 7.89 6.03 17.11
C THR A 30 6.79 6.58 16.20
N GLN A 31 5.81 7.29 16.77
CA GLN A 31 4.77 7.93 15.96
C GLN A 31 5.39 8.90 14.93
N GLU A 32 6.47 9.60 15.27
CA GLU A 32 7.19 10.49 14.37
C GLU A 32 7.86 9.72 13.20
N ASP A 33 8.53 8.60 13.49
CA ASP A 33 9.16 7.76 12.46
C ASP A 33 8.12 7.16 11.51
N TYR A 34 6.96 6.78 12.05
CA TYR A 34 5.82 6.32 11.27
C TYR A 34 5.31 7.41 10.33
N GLU A 35 5.13 8.64 10.83
CA GLU A 35 4.68 9.77 10.02
C GLU A 35 5.68 10.11 8.91
N LYS A 36 6.99 10.11 9.21
CA LYS A 36 8.06 10.26 8.21
C LYS A 36 8.02 9.15 7.16
N LEU A 37 7.78 7.90 7.58
CA LEU A 37 7.65 6.76 6.66
C LEU A 37 6.45 6.92 5.72
N VAL A 38 5.30 7.34 6.24
CA VAL A 38 4.11 7.63 5.42
C VAL A 38 4.41 8.80 4.47
N GLN A 39 4.97 9.89 4.98
CA GLN A 39 5.26 11.09 4.19
C GLN A 39 6.24 10.81 3.06
N LYS A 40 7.27 9.99 3.29
CA LYS A 40 8.25 9.57 2.28
C LYS A 40 7.57 9.00 1.03
N TRP A 41 6.53 8.20 1.22
CA TRP A 41 5.79 7.51 0.16
C TRP A 41 4.47 8.20 -0.20
N THR A 42 4.24 9.41 0.30
CA THR A 42 3.06 10.21 0.00
C THR A 42 3.41 11.30 -1.01
N ARG A 43 2.55 11.46 -2.01
CA ARG A 43 2.59 12.56 -2.97
C ARG A 43 1.25 13.26 -2.94
N SER A 44 1.26 14.58 -2.98
CA SER A 44 0.04 15.38 -2.92
C SER A 44 0.09 16.52 -3.93
N GLU A 45 -1.07 16.85 -4.49
CA GLU A 45 -1.23 17.96 -5.42
C GLU A 45 -2.57 18.65 -5.15
N LYS A 46 -2.62 19.95 -5.39
CA LYS A 46 -3.84 20.75 -5.32
C LYS A 46 -3.97 21.54 -6.60
N LYS A 47 -5.13 21.43 -7.25
CA LYS A 47 -5.43 22.19 -8.46
C LYS A 47 -6.34 23.36 -8.12
N TYR A 48 -5.98 24.53 -8.63
CA TYR A 48 -6.76 25.76 -8.50
C TYR A 48 -7.14 26.31 -9.88
N SER A 49 -8.27 27.01 -9.93
CA SER A 49 -8.71 27.87 -11.03
C SER A 49 -9.00 29.25 -10.44
N GLY A 50 -8.07 30.19 -10.63
CA GLY A 50 -8.07 31.44 -9.86
C GLY A 50 -7.96 31.16 -8.36
N LEU A 51 -8.92 31.69 -7.59
CA LEU A 51 -9.00 31.47 -6.14
C LEU A 51 -9.78 30.19 -5.75
N TYR A 52 -10.36 29.50 -6.72
CA TYR A 52 -11.19 28.32 -6.47
C TYR A 52 -10.35 27.05 -6.48
N ASN A 53 -10.44 26.27 -5.40
CA ASN A 53 -9.88 24.93 -5.38
C ASN A 53 -10.74 24.02 -6.27
N VAL A 54 -10.14 23.39 -7.27
CA VAL A 54 -10.86 22.46 -8.17
C VAL A 54 -10.85 21.06 -7.59
N TYR A 55 -9.67 20.59 -7.17
CA TYR A 55 -9.52 19.34 -6.44
C TYR A 55 -8.21 19.32 -5.64
N GLN A 56 -8.16 18.44 -4.65
CA GLN A 56 -6.97 18.08 -3.91
C GLN A 56 -6.82 16.57 -3.91
N VAL A 57 -5.62 16.10 -4.19
CA VAL A 57 -5.30 14.68 -4.19
C VAL A 57 -4.08 14.44 -3.33
N SER A 58 -4.16 13.42 -2.48
CA SER A 58 -3.02 12.86 -1.77
C SER A 58 -3.02 11.35 -2.00
N ALA A 59 -1.89 10.80 -2.43
CA ALA A 59 -1.74 9.38 -2.66
C ALA A 59 -0.52 8.85 -1.91
N THR A 60 -0.66 7.69 -1.29
CA THR A 60 0.41 7.02 -0.56
C THR A 60 0.65 5.64 -1.15
N LEU A 61 1.86 5.41 -1.65
CA LEU A 61 2.29 4.10 -2.13
C LEU A 61 2.46 3.16 -0.94
N MET A 62 1.68 2.09 -0.90
CA MET A 62 1.68 1.13 0.22
C MET A 62 2.80 0.12 0.06
N THR A 63 4.03 0.59 0.22
CA THR A 63 5.23 -0.25 0.22
C THR A 63 5.15 -1.34 1.27
N SER A 64 5.89 -2.43 1.07
CA SER A 64 6.05 -3.57 1.95
C SER A 64 6.37 -3.10 3.36
N LYS A 65 7.37 -2.22 3.50
CA LYS A 65 7.73 -1.61 4.78
C LYS A 65 6.55 -0.88 5.42
N LEU A 66 5.84 -0.04 4.67
CA LEU A 66 4.71 0.72 5.20
C LEU A 66 3.53 -0.18 5.58
N ARG A 67 3.23 -1.21 4.78
CA ARG A 67 2.14 -2.16 5.05
C ARG A 67 2.39 -2.95 6.34
N PHE A 68 3.63 -3.38 6.58
CA PHE A 68 3.98 -4.04 7.84
C PHE A 68 3.96 -3.07 9.03
N ALA A 69 4.42 -1.83 8.86
CA ALA A 69 4.28 -0.81 9.91
C ALA A 69 2.80 -0.53 10.27
N VAL A 70 1.92 -0.47 9.28
CA VAL A 70 0.47 -0.37 9.50
C VAL A 70 -0.06 -1.60 10.21
N LEU A 71 0.39 -2.80 9.83
CA LEU A 71 -0.02 -4.04 10.48
C LEU A 71 0.34 -4.05 11.98
N ASP A 72 1.57 -3.67 12.31
CA ASP A 72 2.05 -3.62 13.70
C ASP A 72 1.26 -2.59 14.52
N LYS A 73 1.00 -1.41 13.93
CA LYS A 73 0.13 -0.40 14.55
C LYS A 73 -1.30 -0.90 14.78
N MET A 74 -1.85 -1.63 13.81
CA MET A 74 -3.19 -2.22 13.94
C MET A 74 -3.24 -3.31 15.01
N LYS A 75 -2.18 -4.12 15.14
CA LYS A 75 -2.06 -5.13 16.19
C LYS A 75 -2.11 -4.48 17.57
N GLU A 76 -1.39 -3.39 17.78
CA GLU A 76 -1.38 -2.65 19.05
C GLU A 76 -2.75 -2.04 19.38
N ILE A 77 -3.34 -1.33 18.41
CA ILE A 77 -4.63 -0.64 18.61
C ILE A 77 -5.78 -1.63 18.82
N LYS A 78 -5.80 -2.72 18.06
CA LYS A 78 -6.91 -3.69 18.05
C LYS A 78 -6.63 -4.94 18.88
N GLN A 79 -5.50 -4.97 19.60
CA GLN A 79 -5.07 -6.07 20.47
C GLN A 79 -5.22 -7.45 19.82
N TRP A 80 -4.72 -7.60 18.59
CA TRP A 80 -4.86 -8.84 17.85
C TRP A 80 -4.07 -9.99 18.47
N ASP A 81 -4.65 -11.18 18.41
CA ASP A 81 -3.97 -12.40 18.77
C ASP A 81 -2.83 -12.74 17.77
N PRO A 82 -1.84 -13.55 18.17
CA PRO A 82 -0.72 -13.90 17.32
C PRO A 82 -1.12 -14.63 16.01
N LEU A 83 -2.19 -15.44 16.03
CA LEU A 83 -2.61 -16.19 14.84
C LEU A 83 -3.18 -15.24 13.78
N ARG A 84 -3.97 -14.24 14.21
CA ARG A 84 -4.48 -13.19 13.32
C ARG A 84 -3.34 -12.35 12.74
N LEU A 85 -2.35 -11.98 13.54
CA LEU A 85 -1.18 -11.24 13.06
C LEU A 85 -0.44 -12.02 11.96
N GLU A 86 -0.16 -13.30 12.19
CA GLU A 86 0.52 -14.17 11.22
C GLU A 86 -0.29 -14.36 9.94
N LYS A 87 -1.62 -14.49 10.06
CA LYS A 87 -2.52 -14.55 8.90
C LYS A 87 -2.43 -13.30 8.03
N GLU A 88 -2.52 -12.12 8.64
CA GLU A 88 -2.45 -10.84 7.90
C GLU A 88 -1.04 -10.60 7.33
N ARG A 89 0.02 -11.01 8.05
CA ARG A 89 1.39 -10.96 7.56
C ARG A 89 1.57 -11.82 6.30
N LYS A 90 1.10 -13.07 6.31
CA LYS A 90 1.12 -13.96 5.13
C LYS A 90 0.33 -13.38 3.96
N LYS A 91 -0.82 -12.76 4.24
CA LYS A 91 -1.62 -12.07 3.23
C LYS A 91 -0.87 -10.91 2.58
N ILE A 92 -0.19 -10.07 3.36
CA ILE A 92 0.62 -8.96 2.83
C ILE A 92 1.72 -9.49 1.89
N LEU A 93 2.44 -10.53 2.31
CA LEU A 93 3.49 -11.14 1.48
C LEU A 93 2.93 -11.69 0.16
N SER A 94 1.84 -12.46 0.23
CA SER A 94 1.21 -13.05 -0.94
C SER A 94 0.70 -11.98 -1.90
N GLU A 95 0.05 -10.93 -1.40
CA GLU A 95 -0.44 -9.84 -2.23
C GLU A 95 0.70 -9.01 -2.84
N ASN A 96 1.77 -8.72 -2.10
CA ASN A 96 2.90 -7.91 -2.61
C ASN A 96 3.60 -8.54 -3.81
N ASN A 97 3.49 -9.87 -3.98
CA ASN A 97 4.09 -10.59 -5.10
C ASN A 97 3.36 -10.40 -6.43
N SER A 98 2.07 -10.02 -6.40
CA SER A 98 1.23 -9.94 -7.60
C SER A 98 0.59 -8.57 -7.80
N ILE A 99 0.33 -7.86 -6.72
CA ILE A 99 -0.38 -6.58 -6.75
C ILE A 99 0.34 -5.52 -5.92
N SER A 100 0.07 -4.28 -6.29
CA SER A 100 0.48 -3.10 -5.58
C SER A 100 -0.74 -2.30 -5.16
N LYS A 101 -0.61 -1.61 -4.04
CA LYS A 101 -1.71 -0.88 -3.41
C LYS A 101 -1.29 0.58 -3.22
N VAL A 102 -2.21 1.48 -3.53
CA VAL A 102 -2.06 2.91 -3.27
C VAL A 102 -3.29 3.38 -2.52
N TYR A 103 -3.08 4.02 -1.37
CA TYR A 103 -4.17 4.75 -0.73
C TYR A 103 -4.31 6.11 -1.40
N LEU A 104 -5.53 6.48 -1.75
CA LEU A 104 -5.86 7.75 -2.37
C LEU A 104 -6.85 8.49 -1.48
N SER A 105 -6.54 9.75 -1.18
CA SER A 105 -7.42 10.71 -0.55
C SER A 105 -7.76 11.79 -1.58
N LEU A 106 -8.98 11.80 -2.07
CA LEU A 106 -9.48 12.80 -3.04
C LEU A 106 -10.44 13.76 -2.35
N PHE A 107 -10.29 15.04 -2.65
CA PHE A 107 -11.29 16.07 -2.36
C PHE A 107 -11.63 16.82 -3.65
N THR A 108 -12.92 17.02 -3.87
CA THR A 108 -13.47 18.02 -4.80
C THR A 108 -14.54 18.83 -4.05
N PRO A 109 -14.70 20.14 -4.33
CA PRO A 109 -15.75 20.94 -3.70
C PRO A 109 -17.15 20.42 -4.02
N GLU A 110 -17.36 20.04 -5.29
CA GLU A 110 -18.61 19.42 -5.74
C GLU A 110 -18.66 17.95 -5.29
N LYS A 111 -19.75 17.57 -4.62
CA LYS A 111 -19.86 16.25 -3.99
C LYS A 111 -20.03 15.13 -5.00
N SER A 112 -20.76 15.38 -6.08
CA SER A 112 -20.96 14.42 -7.18
C SER A 112 -19.65 14.10 -7.89
N HIS A 113 -18.71 15.04 -7.93
CA HIS A 113 -17.38 14.84 -8.51
C HIS A 113 -16.41 14.12 -7.56
N ASN A 114 -16.78 13.96 -6.30
CA ASN A 114 -15.92 13.35 -5.27
C ASN A 114 -16.18 11.84 -5.14
N ASP A 115 -16.59 11.14 -6.18
CA ASP A 115 -16.78 9.68 -6.14
C ASP A 115 -16.09 8.99 -7.33
N LEU A 116 -15.09 8.14 -7.03
CA LEU A 116 -14.35 7.39 -8.05
C LEU A 116 -14.99 6.03 -8.37
N VAL A 117 -15.95 5.57 -7.57
CA VAL A 117 -16.53 4.22 -7.69
C VAL A 117 -17.89 4.26 -8.39
N GLU A 118 -18.49 5.44 -8.50
CA GLU A 118 -19.74 5.61 -9.26
C GLU A 118 -19.54 5.22 -10.74
N PRO A 119 -20.54 4.55 -11.37
CA PRO A 119 -20.43 4.10 -12.77
C PRO A 119 -20.07 5.21 -13.76
N ASN A 120 -20.51 6.43 -13.49
CA ASN A 120 -20.27 7.61 -14.32
C ASN A 120 -19.24 8.57 -13.70
N SER A 121 -18.31 8.03 -12.92
CA SER A 121 -17.20 8.81 -12.36
C SER A 121 -16.47 9.57 -13.47
N ILE A 122 -16.26 10.87 -13.25
CA ILE A 122 -15.47 11.72 -14.16
C ILE A 122 -13.95 11.40 -14.08
N TRP A 123 -13.54 10.55 -13.15
CA TRP A 123 -12.14 10.24 -12.87
C TRP A 123 -11.72 8.93 -13.50
N THR A 124 -10.63 9.01 -14.26
CA THR A 124 -9.86 7.86 -14.72
C THR A 124 -8.54 7.81 -13.94
N VAL A 125 -8.26 6.68 -13.30
CA VAL A 125 -7.05 6.47 -12.50
C VAL A 125 -6.27 5.28 -13.02
N TYR A 126 -4.98 5.49 -13.29
CA TYR A 126 -4.09 4.43 -13.77
C TYR A 126 -2.66 4.68 -13.32
N LEU A 127 -1.87 3.60 -13.25
CA LEU A 127 -0.45 3.64 -12.94
C LEU A 127 0.35 3.52 -14.23
N GLU A 128 1.29 4.43 -14.45
CA GLU A 128 2.29 4.32 -15.51
C GLU A 128 3.58 3.74 -14.92
N TYR A 129 3.98 2.58 -15.45
CA TYR A 129 5.21 1.91 -15.06
C TYR A 129 5.87 1.26 -16.29
N LYS A 130 7.15 1.57 -16.52
CA LYS A 130 7.94 1.06 -17.68
C LYS A 130 7.24 1.24 -19.04
N GLY A 131 6.61 2.41 -19.24
CA GLY A 131 5.90 2.74 -20.49
C GLY A 131 4.52 2.09 -20.66
N GLN A 132 4.09 1.25 -19.72
CA GLN A 132 2.76 0.62 -19.73
C GLN A 132 1.81 1.31 -18.76
N LYS A 133 0.52 1.29 -19.08
CA LYS A 133 -0.58 1.84 -18.27
C LYS A 133 -1.37 0.71 -17.63
N TYR A 134 -1.46 0.72 -16.32
CA TYR A 134 -2.20 -0.25 -15.53
C TYR A 134 -3.44 0.44 -14.94
N PRO A 135 -4.67 0.11 -15.38
CA PRO A 135 -5.88 0.70 -14.82
C PRO A 135 -6.05 0.31 -13.35
N ALA A 136 -6.54 1.24 -12.53
CA ALA A 136 -6.77 0.99 -11.11
C ALA A 136 -8.04 0.16 -10.90
N LYS A 137 -7.96 -0.89 -10.09
CA LYS A 137 -9.14 -1.46 -9.42
C LYS A 137 -9.41 -0.64 -8.16
N ILE A 138 -10.46 0.18 -8.21
CA ILE A 138 -10.78 1.17 -7.16
C ILE A 138 -11.78 0.60 -6.18
N LYS A 139 -11.49 0.69 -4.88
CA LYS A 139 -12.45 0.38 -3.81
C LYS A 139 -12.50 1.53 -2.82
N LYS A 140 -13.70 2.01 -2.50
CA LYS A 140 -13.89 2.97 -1.41
C LYS A 140 -13.57 2.29 -0.07
N THR A 141 -12.88 3.00 0.82
CA THR A 141 -12.63 2.44 2.16
C THR A 141 -13.87 2.52 3.02
N HIS A 142 -14.11 1.49 3.83
CA HIS A 142 -15.17 1.46 4.85
C HIS A 142 -14.65 1.84 6.25
N LEU A 143 -13.36 2.16 6.36
CA LEU A 143 -12.76 2.58 7.62
C LEU A 143 -13.33 3.94 8.07
N LYS A 144 -13.45 4.11 9.39
CA LYS A 144 -13.87 5.40 9.96
C LYS A 144 -12.75 6.44 9.79
N PHE A 145 -13.11 7.72 9.77
CA PHE A 145 -12.13 8.83 9.64
C PHE A 145 -10.95 8.69 10.64
N ILE A 146 -11.23 8.33 11.90
CA ILE A 146 -10.18 8.17 12.92
C ILE A 146 -9.22 7.01 12.59
N GLU A 147 -9.73 5.92 12.03
CA GLU A 147 -8.91 4.79 11.60
C GLU A 147 -8.05 5.18 10.40
N ILE A 148 -8.64 5.87 9.42
CA ILE A 148 -7.90 6.34 8.25
C ILE A 148 -6.82 7.33 8.68
N LYS A 149 -7.13 8.30 9.55
CA LYS A 149 -6.17 9.31 10.01
C LYS A 149 -5.01 8.69 10.80
N SER A 150 -5.26 7.59 11.54
CA SER A 150 -4.22 6.85 12.23
C SER A 150 -3.21 6.20 11.27
N ILE A 151 -3.68 5.77 10.08
CA ILE A 151 -2.88 5.15 9.02
C ILE A 151 -2.26 6.20 8.08
N LEU A 152 -3.01 7.25 7.78
CA LEU A 152 -2.69 8.30 6.81
C LEU A 152 -2.94 9.66 7.47
N PRO A 153 -1.96 10.21 8.19
CA PRO A 153 -2.10 11.46 8.95
C PRO A 153 -2.54 12.67 8.10
N HIS A 154 -2.23 12.65 6.80
CA HIS A 154 -2.58 13.70 5.85
C HIS A 154 -4.03 13.64 5.36
N HIS A 155 -4.78 12.58 5.69
CA HIS A 155 -6.19 12.47 5.29
C HIS A 155 -7.06 13.48 6.04
N THR A 156 -7.97 14.12 5.31
CA THR A 156 -8.83 15.20 5.85
C THR A 156 -10.29 14.76 5.95
N ARG A 157 -11.08 15.46 6.77
CA ARG A 157 -12.52 15.18 6.93
C ARG A 157 -13.34 15.45 5.67
N TRP A 158 -12.80 16.24 4.74
CA TRP A 158 -13.49 16.62 3.50
C TRP A 158 -13.15 15.68 2.35
N SER A 159 -12.07 14.90 2.47
CA SER A 159 -11.65 13.97 1.45
C SER A 159 -12.36 12.62 1.57
N LYS A 160 -12.63 11.95 0.45
CA LYS A 160 -12.99 10.53 0.43
C LYS A 160 -11.72 9.70 0.22
N ALA A 161 -11.62 8.58 0.94
CA ALA A 161 -10.48 7.67 0.86
C ALA A 161 -10.81 6.42 0.03
N TYR A 162 -9.86 6.04 -0.81
CA TYR A 162 -9.95 4.90 -1.72
C TYR A 162 -8.69 4.05 -1.61
N MET A 163 -8.86 2.76 -1.84
CA MET A 163 -7.79 1.81 -2.09
C MET A 163 -7.74 1.55 -3.58
N LEU A 164 -6.64 1.94 -4.22
CA LEU A 164 -6.33 1.60 -5.60
C LEU A 164 -5.48 0.34 -5.60
N THR A 165 -5.84 -0.63 -6.43
CA THR A 165 -5.07 -1.86 -6.63
C THR A 165 -4.64 -1.97 -8.08
N PHE A 166 -3.37 -2.28 -8.31
CA PHE A 166 -2.79 -2.49 -9.62
C PHE A 166 -2.17 -3.88 -9.72
N GLU A 167 -2.27 -4.50 -10.89
CA GLU A 167 -1.71 -5.83 -11.17
C GLU A 167 -0.22 -5.74 -11.52
N VAL A 168 0.54 -5.13 -10.61
CA VAL A 168 1.99 -4.99 -10.69
C VAL A 168 2.58 -5.37 -9.32
N PRO A 169 3.60 -6.24 -9.26
CA PRO A 169 4.24 -6.60 -8.00
C PRO A 169 4.79 -5.37 -7.26
N MET A 170 4.54 -5.28 -5.95
CA MET A 170 4.96 -4.14 -5.14
C MET A 170 6.49 -3.98 -5.09
N SER A 171 7.24 -5.09 -5.13
CA SER A 171 8.71 -5.07 -5.13
C SER A 171 9.31 -4.30 -6.32
N GLN A 172 8.64 -4.34 -7.47
CA GLN A 172 9.06 -3.61 -8.67
C GLN A 172 8.83 -2.10 -8.52
N LEU A 173 7.68 -1.72 -7.94
CA LEU A 173 7.31 -0.32 -7.74
C LEU A 173 8.10 0.38 -6.63
N GLU A 174 8.61 -0.36 -5.64
CA GLU A 174 9.44 0.21 -4.56
C GLU A 174 10.85 0.58 -5.01
N SER A 175 11.35 -0.09 -6.06
CA SER A 175 12.72 0.07 -6.54
C SER A 175 12.84 1.17 -7.58
N ASP A 176 11.75 1.44 -8.29
CA ASP A 176 11.66 2.41 -9.38
C ASP A 176 10.78 3.61 -8.97
N SER A 177 10.61 4.58 -9.88
CA SER A 177 9.73 5.74 -9.69
C SER A 177 8.46 5.65 -10.54
N PRO A 178 7.43 4.90 -10.10
CA PRO A 178 6.19 4.80 -10.84
C PRO A 178 5.38 6.09 -10.77
N ARG A 179 4.55 6.32 -11.79
CA ARG A 179 3.73 7.53 -11.90
C ARG A 179 2.25 7.17 -11.78
N LEU A 180 1.59 7.63 -10.73
CA LEU A 180 0.15 7.53 -10.62
C LEU A 180 -0.48 8.70 -11.35
N VAL A 181 -1.37 8.42 -12.29
CA VAL A 181 -2.07 9.43 -13.07
C VAL A 181 -3.54 9.43 -12.70
N LEU A 182 -4.03 10.62 -12.36
CA LEU A 182 -5.46 10.91 -12.22
C LEU A 182 -5.85 11.91 -13.30
N SER A 183 -6.86 11.56 -14.08
CA SER A 183 -7.36 12.41 -15.17
C SER A 183 -8.87 12.52 -15.08
N SER A 184 -9.39 13.73 -15.28
CA SER A 184 -10.82 14.01 -15.38
C SER A 184 -11.05 15.24 -16.25
N PHE A 185 -12.33 15.59 -16.47
CA PHE A 185 -12.69 16.87 -17.09
C PHE A 185 -12.27 18.09 -16.25
N LEU A 186 -11.98 17.91 -14.95
CA LEU A 186 -11.48 18.96 -14.07
C LEU A 186 -9.97 19.19 -14.20
N GLY A 187 -9.25 18.24 -14.81
CA GLY A 187 -7.81 18.33 -15.02
C GLY A 187 -7.10 16.98 -14.90
N LYS A 188 -5.78 17.04 -15.08
CA LYS A 188 -4.87 15.90 -14.99
C LYS A 188 -3.78 16.20 -13.96
N THR A 189 -3.51 15.23 -13.11
CA THR A 189 -2.44 15.24 -12.11
C THR A 189 -1.61 13.98 -12.24
N VAL A 190 -0.29 14.14 -12.12
CA VAL A 190 0.68 13.03 -12.19
C VAL A 190 1.51 13.05 -10.91
N LEU A 191 1.36 12.02 -10.10
CA LEU A 191 2.10 11.85 -8.85
C LEU A 191 3.22 10.83 -9.07
N VAL A 192 4.48 11.28 -8.95
CA VAL A 192 5.67 10.43 -9.12
C VAL A 192 6.16 9.99 -7.75
N PHE A 193 6.22 8.67 -7.51
CA PHE A 193 6.68 8.11 -6.25
C PHE A 193 8.20 7.95 -6.19
#